data_AF-H2ZHU3-F1
#
_entry.id   AF-H2ZHU3-F1
#
_cell.length_a   1.000
_cell.length_b   1.000
_cell.length_c   1.000
_cell.angle_alpha   90.00
_cell.angle_beta   90.00
_cell.angle_gamma   90.00
#
_symmetry.space_group_name_H-M   'P 1'
#
loop_
_entity.id
_entity.type
_entity.pdbx_description
1 polymer ?
#
loop_
_entity_poly.entity_id
_entity_poly.type
_entity_poly.pdbx_seq_one_letter_code
_entity_poly.pdbx_strand_id
1 'polypeptide(L)'
;MKYLGRKYNLFPQTEEEMQRCDVAQGVVEDFRYKFINFSYYATDATFDKLKTAFEATFKAYMDRFEAYLTKHKWLAGDTLTYVDFGLFEAMDQIRVFDSKLFNDHPKVIQYLKEINDFKGVSEYRSSDRFRVFPINSKYAYWGGQSS
;
A
#
# COMPACT_ATOMS: atom_id res chain seq x y z
N MET A 1 4.69 2.97 13.36
CA MET A 1 5.10 4.08 12.47
C MET A 1 5.03 5.48 13.10
N LYS A 2 3.99 5.81 13.90
CA LYS A 2 3.78 7.16 14.47
C LYS A 2 4.98 7.77 15.21
N TYR A 3 5.76 6.99 15.97
CA TYR A 3 6.96 7.49 16.67
C TYR A 3 7.98 8.11 15.71
N LEU A 4 8.36 7.39 14.66
CA LEU A 4 9.29 7.90 13.64
C LEU A 4 8.67 9.06 12.87
N GLY A 5 7.37 8.99 12.59
CA GLY A 5 6.61 10.09 11.99
C GLY A 5 6.80 11.40 12.74
N ARG A 6 6.61 11.39 14.06
CA ARG A 6 6.79 12.57 14.93
C ARG A 6 8.25 13.02 15.00
N LYS A 7 9.19 12.07 15.09
CA LYS A 7 10.63 12.39 15.22
C LYS A 7 11.22 13.05 13.98
N TYR A 8 10.69 12.73 12.79
CA TYR A 8 11.26 13.14 11.50
C TYR A 8 10.30 13.99 10.65
N ASN A 9 9.33 14.66 11.27
CA ASN A 9 8.37 15.56 10.60
C ASN A 9 7.58 14.90 9.45
N LEU A 10 7.27 13.61 9.59
CA LEU A 10 6.36 12.84 8.73
C LEU A 10 5.04 12.59 9.47
N PHE A 11 4.55 13.62 10.15
CA PHE A 11 3.32 13.60 10.95
C PHE A 11 2.51 14.87 10.61
N PRO A 12 1.16 14.79 10.57
CA PRO A 12 0.31 15.95 10.37
C PRO A 12 0.62 17.09 11.35
N GLN A 13 0.57 18.33 10.86
CA GLN A 13 0.90 19.55 11.61
C GLN A 13 -0.35 20.36 11.98
N THR A 14 -1.43 20.25 11.21
CA THR A 14 -2.71 20.91 11.51
C THR A 14 -3.78 19.91 11.92
N GLU A 15 -4.84 20.39 12.58
CA GLU A 15 -6.00 19.58 12.95
C GLU A 15 -6.67 18.96 11.71
N GLU A 16 -6.76 19.69 10.60
CA GLU A 16 -7.31 19.17 9.35
C GLU A 16 -6.45 18.02 8.80
N GLU A 17 -5.12 18.19 8.79
CA GLU A 17 -4.19 17.13 8.38
C GLU A 17 -4.27 15.93 9.32
N MET A 18 -4.47 16.14 10.63
CA MET A 18 -4.65 15.05 11.60
C MET A 18 -5.91 14.25 11.28
N GLN A 19 -7.03 14.92 11.05
CA GLN A 19 -8.29 14.26 10.70
C GLN A 19 -8.15 13.44 9.41
N ARG A 20 -7.53 14.00 8.37
CA ARG A 20 -7.26 13.29 7.12
C ARG A 20 -6.34 12.10 7.34
N CYS A 21 -5.27 12.27 8.11
CA CYS A 21 -4.30 11.23 8.43
C CYS A 21 -4.94 10.07 9.20
N ASP A 22 -5.80 10.34 10.17
CA ASP A 22 -6.47 9.30 10.96
C ASP A 22 -7.48 8.51 10.11
N VAL A 23 -8.27 9.18 9.27
CA VAL A 23 -9.17 8.51 8.31
C VAL A 23 -8.36 7.68 7.31
N ALA A 24 -7.31 8.26 6.74
CA ALA A 24 -6.45 7.58 5.78
C ALA A 24 -5.80 6.34 6.41
N GLN A 25 -5.33 6.43 7.66
CA GLN A 25 -4.75 5.28 8.35
C GLN A 25 -5.75 4.11 8.43
N GLY A 26 -6.99 4.37 8.85
CA GLY A 26 -8.02 3.32 8.91
C GLY A 26 -8.30 2.69 7.54
N VAL A 27 -8.44 3.52 6.50
CA VAL A 27 -8.68 3.04 5.13
C VAL A 27 -7.52 2.20 4.60
N VAL A 28 -6.28 2.61 4.86
CA VAL A 28 -5.07 1.90 4.44
C VAL A 28 -4.94 0.56 5.17
N GLU A 29 -5.25 0.52 6.47
CA GLU A 29 -5.26 -0.72 7.24
C GLU A 29 -6.32 -1.70 6.70
N ASP A 30 -7.56 -1.24 6.48
CA ASP A 30 -8.63 -2.06 5.90
C ASP A 30 -8.25 -2.61 4.53
N PHE A 31 -7.69 -1.77 3.66
CA PHE A 31 -7.21 -2.16 2.34
C PHE A 31 -6.12 -3.24 2.44
N ARG A 32 -5.12 -3.03 3.30
CA ARG A 32 -4.04 -4.00 3.54
C ARG A 32 -4.61 -5.34 4.02
N TYR A 33 -5.59 -5.32 4.93
CA TYR A 33 -6.22 -6.54 5.43
C TYR A 33 -6.95 -7.34 4.34
N LYS A 34 -7.49 -6.70 3.29
CA LYS A 34 -8.12 -7.45 2.18
C LYS A 34 -7.10 -8.33 1.47
N PHE A 35 -5.90 -7.82 1.22
CA PHE A 35 -4.85 -8.58 0.56
C PHE A 35 -4.24 -9.66 1.47
N ILE A 36 -4.05 -9.36 2.76
CA ILE A 36 -3.62 -10.34 3.76
C ILE A 36 -4.63 -11.49 3.83
N ASN A 37 -5.93 -11.20 3.97
CA ASN A 37 -6.96 -12.24 4.06
C ASN A 37 -6.99 -13.13 2.81
N PHE A 38 -6.87 -12.55 1.62
CA PHE A 38 -6.71 -13.31 0.39
C PHE A 38 -5.49 -14.24 0.44
N SER A 39 -4.34 -13.70 0.86
CA SER A 39 -3.07 -14.44 0.92
C SER A 39 -3.06 -15.59 1.91
N TYR A 40 -3.82 -15.52 3.00
CA TYR A 40 -3.87 -16.56 4.05
C TYR A 40 -5.04 -17.52 3.94
N TYR A 41 -6.18 -17.11 3.36
CA TYR A 41 -7.36 -17.97 3.24
C TYR A 41 -7.47 -18.69 1.90
N ALA A 42 -6.63 -18.32 0.93
CA ALA A 42 -6.54 -19.05 -0.32
C ALA A 42 -6.01 -20.49 -0.11
N THR A 43 -6.56 -21.40 -0.88
CA THR A 43 -6.08 -22.77 -1.07
C THR A 43 -6.15 -23.09 -2.56
N ASP A 44 -5.54 -24.20 -3.00
CA ASP A 44 -5.57 -24.61 -4.42
C ASP A 44 -7.02 -24.66 -4.98
N ALA A 45 -7.99 -25.05 -4.15
CA ALA A 45 -9.39 -25.17 -4.55
C ALA A 45 -10.17 -23.83 -4.56
N THR A 46 -9.72 -22.82 -3.80
CA THR A 46 -10.46 -21.57 -3.60
C THR A 46 -9.76 -20.35 -4.21
N PHE A 47 -8.51 -20.51 -4.66
CA PHE A 47 -7.65 -19.41 -5.12
C PHE A 47 -8.31 -18.55 -6.18
N ASP A 48 -8.80 -19.13 -7.28
CA ASP A 48 -9.39 -18.37 -8.39
C ASP A 48 -10.61 -17.55 -7.93
N LYS A 49 -11.49 -18.18 -7.13
CA LYS A 49 -12.68 -17.50 -6.59
C LYS A 49 -12.30 -16.34 -5.67
N LEU A 50 -11.36 -16.56 -4.76
CA LEU A 50 -10.91 -15.52 -3.82
C LEU A 50 -10.13 -14.42 -4.54
N LYS A 51 -9.37 -14.76 -5.58
CA LYS A 51 -8.66 -13.81 -6.44
C LYS A 51 -9.64 -12.88 -7.12
N THR A 52 -10.66 -13.40 -7.80
CA THR A 52 -11.69 -12.57 -8.44
C THR A 52 -12.41 -11.66 -7.44
N ALA A 53 -12.75 -12.17 -6.25
CA ALA A 53 -13.37 -11.37 -5.20
C ALA A 53 -12.44 -10.26 -4.66
N PHE A 54 -11.15 -10.58 -4.51
CA PHE A 54 -10.13 -9.62 -4.14
C PHE A 54 -9.95 -8.54 -5.21
N GLU A 55 -9.83 -8.90 -6.49
CA GLU A 55 -9.67 -7.96 -7.61
C GLU A 55 -10.84 -6.97 -7.71
N ALA A 56 -12.07 -7.46 -7.54
CA ALA A 56 -13.25 -6.59 -7.51
C ALA A 56 -13.21 -5.59 -6.35
N THR A 57 -12.81 -6.06 -5.16
CA THR A 57 -12.65 -5.21 -3.97
C THR A 57 -11.50 -4.21 -4.17
N PHE A 58 -10.36 -4.67 -4.67
CA PHE A 58 -9.18 -3.88 -4.96
C PHE A 58 -9.53 -2.74 -5.93
N LYS A 59 -10.21 -3.05 -7.03
CA LYS A 59 -10.65 -2.03 -7.99
C LYS A 59 -11.48 -0.93 -7.32
N ALA A 60 -12.41 -1.28 -6.44
CA ALA A 60 -13.22 -0.30 -5.73
C ALA A 60 -12.39 0.63 -4.81
N TYR A 61 -11.33 0.11 -4.18
CA TYR A 61 -10.39 0.94 -3.41
C TYR A 61 -9.54 1.82 -4.34
N MET A 62 -9.04 1.27 -5.44
CA MET A 62 -8.21 2.00 -6.40
C MET A 62 -8.97 3.16 -7.04
N ASP A 63 -10.23 2.97 -7.41
CA ASP A 63 -11.08 4.05 -7.95
C ASP A 63 -11.22 5.21 -6.94
N ARG A 64 -11.30 4.89 -5.63
CA ARG A 64 -11.35 5.90 -4.56
C ARG A 64 -10.01 6.60 -4.35
N PHE A 65 -8.90 5.85 -4.34
CA PHE A 65 -7.56 6.42 -4.22
C PHE A 65 -7.23 7.32 -5.41
N GLU A 66 -7.55 6.90 -6.63
CA GLU A 66 -7.35 7.68 -7.85
C GLU A 66 -8.12 9.01 -7.80
N ALA A 67 -9.40 8.97 -7.42
CA ALA A 67 -10.21 10.17 -7.27
C ALA A 67 -9.69 11.11 -6.17
N TYR A 68 -9.14 10.55 -5.07
CA TYR A 68 -8.56 11.33 -3.99
C TYR A 68 -7.23 11.98 -4.39
N LEU A 69 -6.30 11.19 -4.94
CA LEU A 69 -4.96 11.61 -5.36
C LEU A 69 -4.96 12.54 -6.58
N THR A 70 -6.09 12.62 -7.28
CA THR A 70 -6.30 13.67 -8.30
C THR A 70 -6.42 15.07 -7.67
N LYS A 71 -6.90 15.15 -6.42
CA LYS A 71 -7.16 16.42 -5.71
C LYS A 71 -6.12 16.74 -4.66
N HIS A 72 -5.40 15.74 -4.17
CA HIS A 72 -4.44 15.85 -3.07
C HIS A 72 -3.13 15.17 -3.45
N LYS A 73 -2.01 15.76 -3.03
CA LYS A 73 -0.69 15.20 -3.34
C LYS A 73 -0.40 13.94 -2.52
N TRP A 74 -0.77 13.95 -1.24
CA TRP A 74 -0.56 12.89 -0.26
C TRP A 74 -1.87 12.58 0.48
N LEU A 75 -1.87 11.52 1.27
CA LEU A 75 -3.07 11.07 2.01
C LEU A 75 -3.52 12.06 3.11
N ALA A 76 -2.61 12.89 3.62
CA ALA A 76 -2.93 13.97 4.56
C ALA A 76 -3.16 15.32 3.85
N GLY A 77 -3.36 15.36 2.53
CA GLY A 77 -3.47 16.59 1.75
C GLY A 77 -2.16 16.92 1.04
N ASP A 78 -1.49 17.98 1.45
CA ASP A 78 -0.21 18.43 0.84
C ASP A 78 1.02 18.00 1.63
N THR A 79 0.81 17.42 2.82
CA THR A 79 1.88 16.96 3.71
C THR A 79 2.09 15.45 3.58
N LEU A 80 3.33 15.06 3.30
CA LEU A 80 3.75 13.65 3.30
C LEU A 80 3.80 13.13 4.74
N THR A 81 3.17 11.99 4.99
CA THR A 81 3.09 11.41 6.34
C THR A 81 3.50 9.93 6.36
N TYR A 82 3.62 9.37 7.56
CA TYR A 82 3.85 7.94 7.74
C TYR A 82 2.76 7.04 7.11
N VAL A 83 1.54 7.55 6.91
CA VAL A 83 0.44 6.77 6.32
C VAL A 83 0.68 6.52 4.83
N ASP A 84 1.34 7.46 4.14
CA ASP A 84 1.71 7.32 2.73
C ASP A 84 2.64 6.15 2.49
N PHE A 85 3.63 5.97 3.37
CA PHE A 85 4.52 4.80 3.35
C PHE A 85 3.77 3.49 3.64
N GLY A 86 2.73 3.54 4.48
CA GLY A 86 1.87 2.39 4.75
C GLY A 86 1.05 1.96 3.53
N LEU A 87 0.55 2.92 2.74
CA LEU A 87 -0.14 2.62 1.49
C LEU A 87 0.84 2.16 0.41
N PHE A 88 1.99 2.84 0.29
CA PHE A 88 3.06 2.48 -0.63
C PHE A 88 3.49 1.01 -0.45
N GLU A 89 3.76 0.59 0.79
CA GLU A 89 4.11 -0.80 1.09
C GLU A 89 3.00 -1.78 0.67
N ALA A 90 1.74 -1.49 1.02
CA ALA A 90 0.62 -2.37 0.70
C ALA A 90 0.43 -2.51 -0.83
N MET A 91 0.53 -1.41 -1.57
CA MET A 91 0.43 -1.42 -3.03
C MET A 91 1.63 -2.08 -3.70
N ASP A 92 2.84 -1.92 -3.15
CA ASP A 92 4.05 -2.57 -3.67
C ASP A 92 3.95 -4.10 -3.56
N GLN A 93 3.44 -4.61 -2.43
CA GLN A 93 3.16 -6.05 -2.27
C GLN A 93 2.14 -6.56 -3.30
N ILE A 94 1.06 -5.80 -3.56
CA ILE A 94 0.05 -6.18 -4.56
C ILE A 94 0.60 -6.08 -5.99
N ARG A 95 1.53 -5.16 -6.27
CA ARG A 95 2.23 -5.12 -7.57
C ARG A 95 3.08 -6.35 -7.84
N VAL A 96 3.68 -6.92 -6.79
CA VAL A 96 4.41 -8.20 -6.88
C VAL A 96 3.43 -9.35 -7.18
N PHE A 97 2.20 -9.29 -6.66
CA PHE A 97 1.14 -10.26 -6.96
C PHE A 97 0.64 -10.15 -8.40
N ASP A 98 0.14 -8.97 -8.78
CA ASP A 98 -0.33 -8.71 -10.14
C ASP A 98 -0.22 -7.21 -10.45
N SER A 99 0.81 -6.86 -11.22
CA SER A 99 1.06 -5.47 -11.61
C SER A 99 0.01 -4.90 -12.57
N LYS A 100 -0.74 -5.75 -13.27
CA LYS A 100 -1.73 -5.31 -14.28
C LYS A 100 -2.94 -4.64 -13.64
N LEU A 101 -3.21 -4.92 -12.37
CA LEU A 101 -4.33 -4.35 -11.62
C LEU A 101 -4.25 -2.81 -11.49
N PHE A 102 -3.07 -2.22 -11.72
CA PHE A 102 -2.82 -0.79 -11.56
C PHE A 102 -2.99 0.01 -12.86
N ASN A 103 -3.10 -0.66 -14.02
CA ASN A 103 -2.99 -0.01 -15.34
C ASN A 103 -4.01 1.11 -15.58
N ASP A 104 -5.18 1.04 -14.91
CA ASP A 104 -6.28 1.99 -15.08
C ASP A 104 -6.21 3.18 -14.10
N HIS A 105 -5.18 3.26 -13.25
CA HIS A 105 -5.07 4.24 -12.15
C HIS A 105 -3.76 5.05 -12.24
N PRO A 106 -3.63 5.95 -13.24
CA PRO A 106 -2.39 6.68 -13.50
C PRO A 106 -1.96 7.59 -12.34
N LYS A 107 -2.88 8.19 -11.57
CA LYS A 107 -2.51 9.01 -10.40
C LYS A 107 -1.98 8.15 -9.26
N VAL A 108 -2.56 6.98 -9.02
CA VAL A 108 -1.99 6.03 -8.06
C VAL A 108 -0.60 5.56 -8.53
N ILE A 109 -0.42 5.27 -9.82
CA ILE A 109 0.89 4.90 -10.36
C ILE A 109 1.92 6.01 -10.14
N GLN A 110 1.55 7.26 -10.45
CA GLN A 110 2.40 8.43 -10.25
C GLN A 110 2.77 8.59 -8.77
N TYR A 111 1.80 8.52 -7.87
CA TYR A 111 2.00 8.60 -6.42
C TYR A 111 3.03 7.58 -5.92
N LEU A 112 2.88 6.31 -6.33
CA LEU A 112 3.82 5.25 -5.96
C LEU A 112 5.22 5.48 -6.53
N LYS A 113 5.30 6.01 -7.77
CA LYS A 113 6.57 6.36 -8.40
C LYS A 113 7.27 7.48 -7.63
N GLU A 114 6.55 8.53 -7.23
CA GLU A 114 7.13 9.65 -6.47
C GLU A 114 7.75 9.19 -5.15
N ILE A 115 7.08 8.30 -4.41
CA ILE A 115 7.62 7.73 -3.15
C ILE A 115 8.85 6.85 -3.43
N ASN A 116 8.80 6.03 -4.48
CA ASN A 116 9.91 5.17 -4.86
C ASN A 116 11.17 5.97 -5.27
N ASP A 117 10.98 7.14 -5.87
CA ASP A 117 12.05 8.00 -6.35
C ASP A 117 12.68 8.85 -5.22
N PHE A 118 12.13 8.84 -4.00
CA PHE A 118 12.80 9.45 -2.86
C PHE A 118 14.16 8.81 -2.65
N LYS A 119 15.21 9.64 -2.56
CA LYS A 119 16.61 9.20 -2.44
C LYS A 119 16.79 8.06 -1.42
N GLY A 120 16.26 8.23 -0.20
CA GLY A 120 16.38 7.21 0.85
C GLY A 120 15.64 5.90 0.55
N VAL A 121 14.52 5.96 -0.18
CA VAL A 121 13.76 4.78 -0.62
C VAL A 121 14.49 4.08 -1.76
N SER A 122 14.92 4.82 -2.78
CA SER A 122 15.66 4.30 -3.92
C SER A 122 16.99 3.65 -3.48
N GLU A 123 17.79 4.33 -2.66
CA GLU A 123 19.04 3.78 -2.10
C GLU A 123 18.80 2.52 -1.28
N TYR A 124 17.74 2.49 -0.46
CA TYR A 124 17.39 1.30 0.30
C TYR A 124 17.03 0.14 -0.63
N ARG A 125 16.16 0.37 -1.62
CA ARG A 125 15.72 -0.66 -2.58
C ARG A 125 16.85 -1.20 -3.47
N SER A 126 17.89 -0.41 -3.73
CA SER A 126 19.09 -0.85 -4.44
C SER A 126 20.13 -1.54 -3.56
N SER A 127 19.97 -1.53 -2.23
CA SER A 127 20.92 -2.16 -1.30
C SER A 127 20.65 -3.65 -1.12
N ASP A 128 21.68 -4.38 -0.65
CA ASP A 128 21.61 -5.79 -0.23
C ASP A 128 20.65 -6.05 0.95
N ARG A 129 20.26 -5.00 1.66
CA ARG A 129 19.29 -5.05 2.76
C ARG A 129 17.85 -5.18 2.27
N PHE A 130 17.56 -4.79 1.02
CA PHE A 130 16.20 -4.86 0.50
C PHE A 130 15.78 -6.31 0.23
N ARG A 131 14.57 -6.64 0.65
CA ARG A 131 13.98 -7.97 0.48
C ARG A 131 12.60 -7.80 -0.11
N VAL A 132 12.37 -8.46 -1.25
CA VAL A 132 11.04 -8.54 -1.87
C VAL A 132 10.22 -9.67 -1.23
N PHE A 133 10.88 -10.79 -0.90
CA PHE A 133 10.28 -11.94 -0.23
C PHE A 133 11.05 -12.36 1.04
N PRO A 134 10.38 -13.04 1.98
CA PRO A 134 8.95 -13.32 2.00
C PRO A 134 8.12 -12.07 2.36
N ILE A 135 6.95 -11.91 1.75
CA ILE A 135 6.00 -10.81 2.01
C ILE A 135 5.17 -11.12 3.27
N ASN A 136 4.69 -12.36 3.36
CA ASN A 136 3.89 -12.89 4.45
C ASN A 136 4.65 -13.99 5.19
N SER A 137 4.12 -14.44 6.33
CA SER A 137 4.70 -15.58 7.04
C SER A 137 4.64 -16.86 6.20
N LYS A 138 5.41 -17.88 6.59
CA LYS A 138 5.43 -19.20 5.93
C LYS A 138 4.08 -19.93 5.85
N TYR A 139 3.06 -19.47 6.58
CA TYR A 139 1.72 -20.06 6.58
C TYR A 139 0.79 -19.45 5.53
N ALA A 140 1.20 -18.36 4.87
CA ALA A 140 0.41 -17.79 3.80
C ALA A 140 0.49 -18.65 2.54
N TYR A 141 -0.64 -18.80 1.85
CA TYR A 141 -0.71 -19.43 0.55
C TYR A 141 0.06 -18.62 -0.50
N TRP A 142 -0.08 -17.29 -0.46
CA TRP A 142 0.67 -16.38 -1.32
C TRP A 142 1.62 -15.47 -0.54
N GLY A 143 2.83 -15.28 -1.06
CA GLY A 143 3.84 -14.39 -0.48
C GLY A 143 4.60 -14.97 0.70
N GLY A 144 4.43 -16.26 1.01
CA GLY A 144 5.15 -16.97 2.07
C GLY A 144 6.58 -17.36 1.65
N GLN A 145 7.26 -18.16 2.49
CA GLN A 145 8.64 -18.64 2.22
C GLN A 145 8.75 -19.61 1.04
N SER A 146 7.64 -20.20 0.61
CA SER A 146 7.60 -21.22 -0.46
C SER A 146 6.96 -20.70 -1.75
N SER A 147 6.67 -19.39 -1.82
CA SER A 147 5.94 -18.72 -2.91
C SER A 147 6.85 -18.25 -4.04
#